data_AF-A0A957F0A8-F1
#
_entry.id   AF-A0A957F0A8-F1
#
_cell.length_a   1.000
_cell.length_b   1.000
_cell.length_c   1.000
_cell.angle_alpha   90.00
_cell.angle_beta   90.00
_cell.angle_gamma   90.00
#
_symmetry.space_group_name_H-M   'P 1'
#
loop_
_entity.id
_entity.type
_entity.pdbx_description
1 polymer ?
#
loop_
_entity_poly.entity_id
_entity_poly.type
_entity_poly.pdbx_seq_one_letter_code
_entity_poly.pdbx_strand_id
1 'polypeptide(L)'
;MVDTHPALALRAELYHALAEVLVPPALWMTQPGMAWPLYEAVQALRPFSNSAQQAAETLTSIGTETEQERLARYEAVFMGNGRPRLWLYESMMVNGRLL
;
A
#
# COMPACT_ATOMS: atom_id res chain seq x y z
N MET A 1 10.15 -16.13 -28.09
CA MET A 1 10.37 -14.70 -27.74
C MET A 1 9.04 -14.22 -27.19
N VAL A 2 8.91 -14.11 -25.86
CA VAL A 2 7.67 -13.66 -25.25
C VAL A 2 7.68 -12.13 -25.35
N ASP A 3 6.83 -11.57 -26.21
CA ASP A 3 6.50 -10.15 -26.16
C ASP A 3 5.77 -9.89 -24.85
N THR A 4 6.53 -9.61 -23.78
CA THR A 4 5.97 -9.12 -22.55
C THR A 4 5.49 -7.71 -22.81
N HIS A 5 4.20 -7.57 -23.10
CA HIS A 5 3.55 -6.28 -23.34
C HIS A 5 3.93 -5.35 -22.18
N PRO A 6 4.66 -4.25 -22.39
CA PRO A 6 5.26 -3.45 -21.30
C PRO A 6 4.20 -2.88 -20.33
N ALA A 7 3.00 -2.63 -20.83
CA ALA A 7 1.84 -2.22 -20.03
C ALA A 7 1.32 -3.31 -19.06
N LEU A 8 1.51 -4.60 -19.39
CA LEU A 8 1.12 -5.71 -18.52
C LEU A 8 2.12 -5.85 -17.36
N ALA A 9 3.41 -5.76 -17.65
CA ALA A 9 4.47 -5.80 -16.63
C ALA A 9 4.31 -4.65 -15.63
N LEU A 10 4.15 -3.42 -16.11
CA LEU A 10 3.92 -2.26 -15.25
C LEU A 10 2.69 -2.42 -14.35
N ARG A 11 1.61 -3.00 -14.87
CA ARG A 11 0.39 -3.24 -14.10
C ARG A 11 0.61 -4.28 -13.01
N ALA A 12 1.32 -5.36 -13.30
CA ALA A 12 1.66 -6.38 -12.32
C ALA A 12 2.53 -5.80 -11.19
N GLU A 13 3.56 -5.03 -11.54
CA GLU A 13 4.42 -4.33 -10.56
C GLU A 13 3.62 -3.37 -9.68
N LEU A 14 2.69 -2.60 -10.26
CA LEU A 14 1.81 -1.70 -9.50
C LEU A 14 0.94 -2.47 -8.50
N TYR A 15 0.30 -3.55 -8.94
CA TYR A 15 -0.51 -4.39 -8.03
C TYR A 15 0.33 -5.06 -6.95
N HIS A 16 1.55 -5.47 -7.29
CA HIS A 16 2.48 -6.04 -6.33
C HIS A 16 2.86 -5.02 -5.25
N ALA A 17 3.28 -3.81 -5.65
CA ALA A 17 3.61 -2.74 -4.72
C ALA A 17 2.41 -2.32 -3.86
N LEU A 18 1.19 -2.29 -4.41
CA LEU A 18 -0.04 -2.05 -3.64
C LEU A 18 -0.29 -3.17 -2.62
N ALA A 19 -0.07 -4.43 -2.98
CA ALA A 19 -0.20 -5.55 -2.07
C ALA A 19 0.85 -5.46 -0.94
N GLU A 20 2.09 -5.10 -1.25
CA GLU A 20 3.15 -4.95 -0.23
C GLU A 20 2.81 -3.90 0.83
N VAL A 21 2.08 -2.83 0.48
CA VAL A 21 1.66 -1.81 1.45
C VAL A 21 0.63 -2.36 2.47
N LEU A 22 -0.06 -3.45 2.14
CA LEU A 22 -1.12 -4.05 2.96
C LEU A 22 -0.66 -5.27 3.77
N VAL A 23 0.56 -5.77 3.57
CA VAL A 23 1.13 -6.88 4.36
C VAL A 23 2.07 -6.34 5.44
N PRO A 24 2.65 -7.19 6.33
CA PRO A 24 3.63 -6.72 7.30
C PRO A 24 4.73 -5.88 6.61
N PRO A 25 5.07 -4.72 7.17
CA PRO A 25 5.77 -3.68 6.44
C PRO A 25 7.19 -4.11 6.05
N ALA A 26 7.51 -3.95 4.77
CA ALA A 26 8.87 -4.14 4.27
C ALA A 26 9.79 -2.99 4.69
N LEU A 27 11.11 -3.25 4.70
CA LEU A 27 12.11 -2.27 5.15
C LEU A 27 12.05 -0.95 4.37
N TRP A 28 11.72 -0.99 3.07
CA TRP A 28 11.62 0.22 2.25
C TRP A 28 10.50 1.17 2.73
N MET A 29 9.51 0.67 3.47
CA MET A 29 8.43 1.48 4.06
C MET A 29 8.86 2.31 5.27
N THR A 30 10.10 2.13 5.74
CA THR A 30 10.74 2.98 6.76
C THR A 30 11.25 4.30 6.17
N GLN A 31 11.42 4.35 4.85
CA GLN A 31 11.83 5.55 4.13
C GLN A 31 10.64 6.48 3.90
N PRO A 32 10.88 7.78 3.61
CA PRO A 32 9.81 8.72 3.27
C PRO A 32 8.93 8.20 2.14
N GLY A 33 7.64 8.54 2.13
CA GLY A 33 6.68 8.03 1.13
C GLY A 33 7.04 8.38 -0.32
N MET A 34 7.84 9.43 -0.52
CA MET A 34 8.38 9.79 -1.85
C MET A 34 9.41 8.79 -2.39
N ALA A 35 10.01 7.98 -1.53
CA ALA A 35 10.97 6.94 -1.91
C ALA A 35 10.30 5.58 -2.16
N TRP A 36 8.99 5.48 -2.00
CA TRP A 36 8.27 4.23 -2.17
C TRP A 36 8.05 3.91 -3.65
N PRO A 37 8.01 2.62 -4.04
CA PRO A 37 7.81 2.21 -5.44
C PRO A 37 6.54 2.75 -6.10
N LEU A 38 5.53 3.12 -5.31
CA LEU A 38 4.25 3.65 -5.78
C LEU A 38 4.28 5.15 -6.13
N TYR A 39 5.28 5.90 -5.65
CA TYR A 39 5.24 7.36 -5.72
C TYR A 39 5.23 7.88 -7.16
N GLU A 40 6.06 7.33 -8.04
CA GLU A 40 6.12 7.73 -9.45
C GLU A 40 4.81 7.45 -10.18
N ALA A 41 4.20 6.28 -9.94
CA ALA A 41 2.92 5.91 -10.53
C ALA A 41 1.81 6.87 -10.08
N VAL A 42 1.79 7.23 -8.80
CA VAL A 42 0.84 8.23 -8.27
C VAL A 42 1.07 9.59 -8.92
N GLN A 43 2.32 10.05 -9.01
CA GLN A 43 2.67 11.33 -9.65
C GLN A 43 2.22 11.40 -11.12
N ALA A 44 2.40 10.33 -11.88
CA ALA A 44 1.95 10.25 -13.27
C ALA A 44 0.42 10.34 -13.43
N LEU A 45 -0.33 9.88 -12.42
CA LEU A 45 -1.80 9.87 -12.43
C LEU A 45 -2.43 11.18 -11.90
N ARG A 46 -1.69 12.03 -11.20
CA ARG A 46 -2.20 13.28 -10.59
C ARG A 46 -2.98 14.18 -11.54
N PRO A 47 -2.54 14.43 -12.78
CA PRO A 47 -3.27 15.32 -13.69
C PRO A 47 -4.64 14.78 -14.11
N PHE A 48 -4.88 13.48 -13.92
CA PHE A 48 -6.04 12.76 -14.43
C PHE A 48 -6.99 12.28 -13.33
N SER A 49 -6.61 12.40 -12.05
CA SER A 49 -7.38 11.81 -10.95
C SER A 49 -7.24 12.59 -9.64
N ASN A 50 -8.38 13.03 -9.10
CA ASN A 50 -8.46 13.62 -7.77
C ASN A 50 -7.97 12.65 -6.68
N SER A 51 -8.22 11.35 -6.83
CA SER A 51 -7.72 10.33 -5.91
C SER A 51 -6.21 10.22 -5.97
N ALA A 52 -5.60 10.35 -7.15
CA ALA A 52 -4.15 10.37 -7.28
C ALA A 52 -3.53 11.64 -6.68
N GLN A 53 -4.20 12.79 -6.78
CA GLN A 53 -3.79 14.02 -6.10
C GLN A 53 -3.78 13.83 -4.57
N GLN A 54 -4.84 13.29 -3.99
CA GLN A 54 -4.92 13.01 -2.55
C GLN A 54 -3.89 11.95 -2.10
N ALA A 55 -3.67 10.91 -2.91
CA ALA A 55 -2.65 9.90 -2.64
C ALA A 55 -1.25 10.51 -2.66
N ALA A 56 -0.96 11.43 -3.58
CA ALA A 56 0.31 12.13 -3.64
C ALA A 56 0.56 12.97 -2.38
N GLU A 57 -0.43 13.76 -1.96
CA GLU A 57 -0.38 14.54 -0.72
C GLU A 57 -0.13 13.62 0.49
N THR A 58 -0.85 12.49 0.55
CA THR A 58 -0.65 11.49 1.60
C THR A 58 0.76 10.94 1.61
N LEU A 59 1.29 10.49 0.46
CA LEU A 59 2.66 9.96 0.35
C LEU A 59 3.72 11.00 0.74
N THR A 60 3.53 12.28 0.36
CA THR A 60 4.47 13.35 0.75
C THR A 60 4.45 13.66 2.25
N SER A 61 3.37 13.32 2.95
CA SER A 61 3.27 13.51 4.40
C SER A 61 3.95 12.40 5.21
N ILE A 62 4.27 11.27 4.57
CA ILE A 62 4.97 10.15 5.21
C ILE A 62 6.46 10.49 5.31
N GLY A 63 6.91 10.78 6.53
CA GLY A 63 8.32 10.92 6.87
C GLY A 63 9.03 9.58 7.07
N THR A 64 10.33 9.64 7.33
CA THR A 64 11.12 8.49 7.79
C THR A 64 10.66 8.05 9.17
N GLU A 65 10.65 6.74 9.41
CA GLU A 65 10.35 6.13 10.69
C GLU A 65 11.23 4.91 10.94
N THR A 66 11.28 4.42 12.18
CA THR A 66 11.95 3.15 12.48
C THR A 66 11.09 1.96 12.06
N GLU A 67 11.73 0.80 11.83
CA GLU A 67 11.02 -0.45 11.55
C GLU A 67 10.02 -0.82 12.66
N GLN A 68 10.40 -0.59 13.92
CA GLN A 68 9.55 -0.86 15.07
C GLN A 68 8.30 0.04 15.09
N GLU A 69 8.44 1.34 14.82
CA GLU A 69 7.30 2.27 14.74
C GLU A 69 6.36 1.88 13.60
N ARG A 70 6.93 1.49 12.45
CA ARG A 70 6.17 1.06 11.27
C ARG A 70 5.36 -0.19 11.56
N LEU A 71 5.99 -1.20 12.16
CA LEU A 71 5.36 -2.45 12.53
C LEU A 71 4.26 -2.24 13.57
N ALA A 72 4.54 -1.47 14.63
CA ALA A 72 3.54 -1.17 15.65
C ALA A 72 2.30 -0.47 15.07
N ARG A 73 2.50 0.43 14.09
CA ARG A 73 1.40 1.10 13.40
C ARG A 73 0.60 0.14 12.52
N TYR A 74 1.29 -0.73 11.78
CA TYR A 74 0.65 -1.80 11.00
C TYR A 74 -0.21 -2.69 11.90
N GLU A 75 0.35 -3.16 13.02
CA GLU A 75 -0.36 -4.00 13.98
C GLU A 75 -1.58 -3.27 14.56
N ALA A 76 -1.44 -2.01 14.99
CA ALA A 76 -2.56 -1.24 15.53
C ALA A 76 -3.75 -1.08 14.55
N VAL A 77 -3.50 -1.15 13.25
CA VAL A 77 -4.54 -1.04 12.21
C VAL A 77 -5.11 -2.43 11.85
N PHE A 78 -4.24 -3.40 11.60
CA PHE A 78 -4.60 -4.67 10.96
C PHE A 78 -4.53 -5.90 11.88
N MET A 79 -3.83 -5.81 13.01
CA MET A 79 -3.62 -6.91 13.95
C MET A 79 -4.21 -6.56 15.32
N GLY A 80 -5.41 -7.05 15.59
CA GLY A 80 -6.03 -6.95 16.92
C GLY A 80 -6.46 -8.32 17.41
N ASN A 81 -6.37 -8.56 18.72
CA ASN A 81 -6.95 -9.75 19.35
C ASN A 81 -8.49 -9.73 19.17
N GLY A 82 -8.96 -10.34 18.09
CA GLY A 82 -10.38 -10.52 17.74
C GLY A 82 -11.05 -9.36 17.01
N ARG A 83 -10.51 -8.13 17.03
CA ARG A 83 -11.10 -6.95 16.35
C ARG A 83 -10.03 -5.93 15.89
N PRO A 84 -9.36 -6.15 14.74
CA PRO A 84 -8.59 -5.09 14.09
C PRO A 84 -9.50 -3.92 13.72
N ARG A 85 -8.91 -2.72 13.58
CA ARG A 85 -9.65 -1.53 13.14
C ARG A 85 -10.13 -1.68 11.70
N LEU A 86 -9.31 -2.33 10.87
CA LEU A 86 -9.61 -2.64 9.48
C LEU A 86 -9.31 -4.11 9.21
N TRP A 87 -10.31 -4.82 8.69
CA TRP A 87 -10.14 -6.19 8.22
C TRP A 87 -9.63 -6.17 6.77
N LEU A 88 -8.53 -6.87 6.52
CA LEU A 88 -8.00 -7.08 5.16
C LEU A 88 -8.65 -8.27 4.43
N TYR A 89 -9.61 -8.94 5.08
CA TYR A 89 -10.28 -10.12 4.53
C TYR A 89 -11.65 -9.75 3.99
N GLU A 90 -11.87 -10.04 2.70
CA GLU A 90 -13.17 -9.83 2.05
C GLU A 90 -14.30 -10.56 2.78
N SER A 91 -14.06 -11.79 3.25
CA SER A 91 -15.06 -12.59 3.97
C SER A 91 -15.58 -11.93 5.25
N MET A 92 -14.75 -11.13 5.92
CA MET A 92 -15.19 -10.34 7.08
C MET A 92 -16.12 -9.20 6.67
N MET A 93 -15.91 -8.60 5.50
CA MET A 93 -16.77 -7.52 4.98
C MET A 93 -18.07 -8.05 4.39
N VAL A 94 -18.04 -9.19 3.71
CA VAL A 94 -19.20 -9.77 3.01
C VAL A 94 -20.04 -10.62 3.97
N ASN A 95 -19.41 -11.46 4.78
CA ASN A 95 -20.07 -12.50 5.57
C ASN A 95 -19.89 -12.34 7.09
N GLY A 96 -19.09 -11.37 7.54
CA GLY A 96 -18.81 -11.16 8.97
C GLY A 96 -18.02 -12.30 9.62
N ARG A 97 -17.37 -13.16 8.83
CA ARG A 97 -16.64 -14.34 9.32
C ARG A 97 -15.28 -14.44 8.64
N LEU A 98 -14.26 -14.73 9.45
CA LEU A 98 -12.97 -15.17 8.93
C LEU A 98 -13.16 -16.62 8.44
N LEU A 99 -12.69 -16.90 7.22
CA LEU A 99 -12.75 -18.24 6.61
C LEU A 99 -11.36 -18.86 6.61
#